data_AF-A0A7W0CUA8-F1
#
_entry.id   AF-A0A7W0CUA8-F1
#
_cell.length_a   1.000
_cell.length_b   1.000
_cell.length_c   1.000
_cell.angle_alpha   90.00
_cell.angle_beta   90.00
_cell.angle_gamma   90.00
#
_symmetry.space_group_name_H-M   'P 1'
#
loop_
_entity.id
_entity.type
_entity.pdbx_description
1 polymer ?
#
loop_
_entity_poly.entity_id
_entity_poly.type
_entity_poly.pdbx_seq_one_letter_code
_entity_poly.pdbx_strand_id
1 'polypeptide(L)' 'MSAPTFDTLLGEAAQIFADARARRDALTPEEAAAEAYVPGGLSLEDLTEKIRRQRQEARAARLAAERMPANA' A
#
# COMPACT_ATOMS: atom_id res chain seq x y z
N MET A 1 24.86 19.15 -14.70
CA MET A 1 24.29 18.25 -13.67
C MET A 1 24.42 16.83 -14.18
N SER A 2 24.99 15.91 -13.40
CA SER A 2 25.00 14.48 -13.75
C SER A 2 23.60 13.91 -13.55
N ALA A 3 23.17 12.98 -14.42
CA ALA A 3 21.90 12.28 -14.26
C ALA A 3 21.93 11.41 -12.99
N PRO A 4 20.79 11.24 -12.29
CA PRO A 4 20.69 10.34 -11.15
C PRO A 4 20.90 8.89 -11.57
N THR A 5 21.44 8.08 -10.67
CA THR A 5 21.67 6.65 -10.92
C THR A 5 20.37 5.86 -10.83
N PHE A 6 20.35 4.65 -11.40
CA PHE A 6 19.22 3.73 -11.27
C PHE A 6 18.86 3.45 -9.81
N ASP A 7 19.86 3.16 -8.97
CA ASP A 7 19.64 2.85 -7.54
C ASP A 7 19.04 4.05 -6.79
N THR A 8 19.48 5.26 -7.13
CA THR A 8 18.90 6.50 -6.59
C THR A 8 17.42 6.62 -6.96
N LEU A 9 17.08 6.48 -8.24
CA LEU A 9 15.71 6.59 -8.73
C LEU A 9 14.81 5.50 -8.15
N LEU A 10 15.32 4.27 -8.02
CA LEU A 10 14.58 3.17 -7.43
C LEU A 10 14.32 3.40 -5.94
N GLY A 11 15.31 3.93 -5.20
CA GLY A 11 15.15 4.30 -3.80
C GLY A 11 14.08 5.37 -3.58
N GLU A 12 14.08 6.42 -4.42
CA GLU A 12 13.07 7.48 -4.39
C GLU A 12 11.66 6.93 -4.68
N ALA A 13 11.52 6.08 -5.70
CA ALA A 13 10.25 5.45 -6.02
C ALA A 13 9.74 4.56 -4.88
N ALA A 14 10.64 3.81 -4.23
CA ALA A 14 10.30 2.99 -3.07
C ALA A 14 9.81 3.84 -1.89
N GLN A 15 10.46 4.98 -1.63
CA GLN A 15 10.05 5.89 -0.57
C GLN A 15 8.67 6.50 -0.84
N ILE A 16 8.43 6.99 -2.06
CA ILE A 16 7.13 7.53 -2.48
C ILE A 16 6.02 6.47 -2.29
N PHE A 17 6.31 5.22 -2.66
CA PHE A 17 5.37 4.12 -2.48
C PHE A 17 5.10 3.80 -1.00
N ALA A 18 6.15 3.81 -0.16
CA ALA A 18 6.02 3.60 1.27
C ALA A 18 5.18 4.70 1.94
N ASP A 19 5.41 5.97 1.58
CA ASP A 19 4.65 7.10 2.11
C ASP A 19 3.19 7.05 1.67
N ALA A 20 2.92 6.71 0.40
CA ALA A 20 1.57 6.54 -0.11
C ALA A 20 0.82 5.42 0.64
N ARG A 21 1.49 4.30 0.94
CA ARG A 21 0.95 3.21 1.76
C ARG A 21 0.63 3.68 3.18
N ALA A 22 1.56 4.40 3.82
CA ALA A 22 1.37 4.91 5.17
C ALA A 22 0.17 5.88 5.26
N ARG A 23 0.07 6.83 4.32
CA ARG A 23 -1.09 7.74 4.23
C ARG A 23 -2.40 7.00 4.06
N ARG A 24 -2.45 6.06 3.11
CA ARG A 24 -3.63 5.22 2.88
C ARG A 24 -4.03 4.43 4.13
N ASP A 25 -3.07 3.87 4.86
CA ASP A 25 -3.33 3.02 6.02
C ASP A 25 -3.76 3.83 7.25
N ALA A 26 -3.47 5.13 7.30
CA ALA A 26 -3.98 6.06 8.32
C ALA A 26 -5.47 6.43 8.14
N LEU A 27 -6.03 6.19 6.96
CA LEU A 27 -7.43 6.50 6.64
C LEU A 27 -8.38 5.33 6.92
N THR A 28 -9.67 5.63 7.06
CA THR A 28 -10.70 4.60 6.91
C THR A 28 -10.71 4.03 5.49
N PRO A 29 -11.21 2.81 5.25
CA PRO A 29 -11.33 2.27 3.89
C PRO A 29 -12.11 3.18 2.93
N GLU A 30 -13.15 3.84 3.41
CA GLU A 30 -14.02 4.74 2.65
C GLU A 30 -13.29 6.04 2.28
N GLU A 31 -12.57 6.65 3.23
CA GLU A 31 -11.74 7.84 2.95
C GLU A 31 -10.59 7.51 1.98
N ALA A 32 -9.95 6.37 2.15
CA ALA A 32 -8.90 5.91 1.24
C ALA A 32 -9.45 5.61 -0.17
N ALA A 33 -10.68 5.10 -0.28
CA ALA A 33 -11.35 4.91 -1.56
C ALA A 33 -11.68 6.25 -2.23
N ALA A 34 -12.13 7.23 -1.45
CA ALA A 34 -12.39 8.59 -1.94
C ALA A 34 -11.11 9.27 -2.44
N GLU A 35 -9.98 9.14 -1.73
CA GLU A 35 -8.69 9.68 -2.18
C GLU A 35 -8.18 8.98 -3.46
N ALA A 36 -8.41 7.67 -3.58
CA ALA A 36 -7.97 6.87 -4.73
C ALA A 36 -8.90 6.95 -5.95
N TYR A 37 -10.07 7.58 -5.84
CA TYR A 37 -11.05 7.62 -6.91
C TYR A 37 -10.58 8.49 -8.08
N VAL A 38 -10.74 7.96 -9.29
CA VAL A 38 -10.48 8.66 -10.55
C VAL A 38 -11.68 8.46 -11.49
N PRO A 39 -12.15 9.51 -12.19
CA PRO A 39 -13.23 9.38 -13.15
C PRO A 39 -12.93 8.31 -14.22
N GLY A 40 -13.89 7.43 -14.47
CA GLY A 40 -13.72 6.27 -15.39
C GLY A 40 -12.99 5.08 -14.78
N GLY A 41 -12.61 5.16 -13.50
CA GLY A 41 -12.04 4.04 -12.73
C GLY A 41 -13.10 3.16 -12.06
N LEU A 42 -12.65 2.38 -11.08
CA LEU A 42 -13.52 1.60 -10.20
C LEU A 42 -14.47 2.51 -9.41
N SER A 43 -15.64 1.98 -9.06
CA SER A 43 -16.55 2.69 -8.16
C SER A 43 -15.93 2.86 -6.77
N LEU A 44 -16.44 3.83 -6.00
CA LEU A 44 -16.01 4.01 -4.60
C LEU A 44 -16.26 2.76 -3.75
N GLU A 45 -17.36 2.04 -4.02
CA GLU A 45 -17.70 0.80 -3.32
C GLU A 45 -16.68 -0.30 -3.64
N ASP A 46 -16.38 -0.53 -4.92
CA ASP A 46 -15.36 -1.50 -5.34
C ASP A 46 -13.97 -1.17 -4.78
N LEU A 47 -13.61 0.12 -4.74
CA LEU A 47 -12.35 0.58 -4.15
C LEU A 47 -12.31 0.29 -2.65
N THR A 48 -13.41 0.56 -1.94
CA THR A 48 -13.54 0.31 -0.50
C THR A 48 -13.39 -1.19 -0.21
N GLU A 49 -14.08 -2.05 -0.95
CA GLU A 49 -13.98 -3.50 -0.81
C GLU A 49 -12.57 -4.02 -1.10
N LYS A 50 -11.95 -3.52 -2.17
CA LYS A 50 -10.57 -3.86 -2.53
C LYS A 50 -9.60 -3.47 -1.41
N ILE A 51 -9.75 -2.30 -0.81
CA ILE A 51 -8.91 -1.84 0.31
C ILE A 51 -9.13 -2.71 1.54
N ARG A 52 -10.38 -3.04 1.88
CA ARG A 52 -10.70 -3.94 3.01
C ARG A 52 -10.05 -5.30 2.83
N ARG A 53 -10.16 -5.90 1.63
CA ARG A 53 -9.54 -7.19 1.30
C ARG A 53 -8.02 -7.13 1.45
N GLN A 54 -7.37 -6.13 0.86
CA GLN A 54 -5.91 -5.97 0.97
C GLN A 54 -5.43 -5.82 2.42
N ARG A 55 -6.18 -5.10 3.26
CA ARG A 55 -5.86 -4.97 4.69
C ARG A 55 -6.03 -6.29 5.44
N GLN A 56 -7.06 -7.08 5.11
CA GLN A 56 -7.25 -8.41 5.69
C GLN A 56 -6.10 -9.36 5.30
N GLU A 57 -5.73 -9.38 4.02
CA GLU A 57 -4.60 -10.18 3.50
C GLU A 57 -3.28 -9.79 4.19
N ALA A 58 -3.00 -8.48 4.33
CA ALA A 58 -1.80 -8.00 5.00
C ALA A 58 -1.75 -8.41 6.48
N ARG A 59 -2.88 -8.33 7.20
CA ARG A 59 -2.98 -8.81 8.58
C ARG A 59 -2.74 -10.32 8.68
N ALA A 60 -3.33 -11.10 7.77
CA ALA A 60 -3.14 -12.55 7.75
C ALA A 60 -1.67 -12.93 7.47
N ALA A 61 -1.02 -12.26 6.51
CA ALA A 61 0.39 -12.46 6.20
C ALA A 61 1.31 -12.14 7.40
N ARG A 62 1.03 -11.04 8.12
CA ARG A 62 1.77 -10.67 9.33
C ARG A 62 1.63 -11.74 10.42
N LEU A 63 0.42 -12.19 10.69
CA LEU A 63 0.17 -13.24 11.68
C LEU A 63 0.85 -14.57 11.28
N ALA A 64 0.89 -14.89 9.99
CA ALA A 64 1.62 -16.06 9.50
C ALA A 64 3.13 -15.93 9.72
N ALA A 65 3.71 -14.76 9.44
CA ALA A 65 5.12 -14.48 9.69
C ALA A 65 5.49 -14.55 11.18
N GLU A 66 4.63 -14.05 12.07
CA GLU A 66 4.83 -14.11 13.53
C GLU A 66 4.73 -15.55 14.08
N ARG A 67 4.02 -16.45 13.39
CA ARG A 67 3.86 -17.86 13.77
C ARG A 67 4.98 -18.77 13.25
N MET A 68 5.77 -18.32 12.27
CA MET A 68 6.96 -19.05 11.86
C MET A 68 8.08 -18.70 12.84
N PRO A 69 8.58 -19.65 13.66
CA PRO A 69 9.77 -19.39 14.46
C PRO A 69 10.90 -19.01 13.49
N ALA A 70 11.64 -17.95 13.82
CA ALA A 70 12.92 -17.69 13.17
C ALA A 70 13.74 -18.97 13.31
N ASN A 71 13.98 -19.67 12.20
CA ASN A 71 14.81 -20.87 12.24
C ASN A 71 16.14 -20.50 12.91
N ALA A 72 16.44 -21.25 13.97
CA ALA A 72 17.69 -21.29 14.70
C ALA A 72 18.88 -21.66 13.80
#